data_AF-A0A4Y9F3D5-F1
#
_entry.id   AF-A0A4Y9F3D5-F1
#
_cell.length_a   1.000
_cell.length_b   1.000
_cell.length_c   1.000
_cell.angle_alpha   90.00
_cell.angle_beta   90.00
_cell.angle_gamma   90.00
#
_symmetry.space_group_name_H-M   'P 1'
#
loop_
_entity.id
_entity.type
_entity.pdbx_description
1 polymer ?
#
loop_
_entity_poly.entity_id
_entity_poly.type
_entity_poly.pdbx_seq_one_letter_code
_entity_poly.pdbx_strand_id
1 'polypeptide(L)'
;MKRLAPLLALALVSLTACGSSDTAGSTASAPTITYTDGMTATVVSVESANTFTASFDGVEKQVRLINTSSPTDNGVALSSNCLVSESKALLAEKLPEGSQVTLNFDESQRGATGYVEAAVYAGDAFINRDMARAGMVATTFTTATDEFYGEISQAQQDAANEGAGLYSKGVECTIPAEIQAHQAKVEDARNWEINTSADASVEDQKRVSERETIYKEASAFYTELEGQKAAPAQWVGSIVTLDAVENQLTDLKSLLGDDFYPENGTSVNQQKKAEAEATPVRPGS
;
A
#
# COMPACT_ATOMS: atom_id res chain seq x y z
N MET A 1 26.38 54.40 -52.14
CA MET A 1 25.18 54.55 -52.99
C MET A 1 24.03 55.00 -52.09
N LYS A 2 23.87 56.32 -51.91
CA LYS A 2 22.69 57.13 -52.27
C LYS A 2 21.30 56.58 -51.86
N ARG A 3 20.75 57.23 -50.80
CA ARG A 3 19.38 57.79 -50.65
C ARG A 3 18.22 56.77 -50.52
N LEU A 4 17.09 57.01 -49.82
CA LEU A 4 16.33 58.19 -49.40
C LEU A 4 15.37 57.74 -48.25
N ALA A 5 15.04 58.64 -47.31
CA ALA A 5 13.82 58.55 -46.48
C ALA A 5 12.57 58.91 -47.31
N PRO A 6 11.31 58.64 -46.84
CA PRO A 6 10.58 59.70 -46.13
C PRO A 6 9.46 59.27 -45.11
N LEU A 7 9.25 60.17 -44.14
CA LEU A 7 8.02 60.76 -43.56
C LEU A 7 6.68 59.97 -43.44
N LEU A 8 6.20 59.92 -42.18
CA LEU A 8 4.95 60.49 -41.62
C LEU A 8 3.57 60.06 -42.15
N ALA A 9 2.74 59.47 -41.28
CA ALA A 9 1.30 59.78 -41.18
C ALA A 9 0.71 59.35 -39.81
N LEU A 10 0.19 60.34 -39.09
CA LEU A 10 -0.64 60.25 -37.89
C LEU A 10 -2.06 59.82 -38.29
N ALA A 11 -2.70 58.91 -37.54
CA ALA A 11 -4.15 58.71 -37.61
C ALA A 11 -4.73 58.43 -36.20
N LEU A 12 -5.41 59.45 -35.65
CA LEU A 12 -6.37 59.34 -34.55
C LEU A 12 -7.69 58.81 -35.10
N VAL A 13 -8.28 57.80 -34.46
CA VAL A 13 -9.72 57.51 -34.59
C VAL A 13 -10.32 57.16 -33.22
N SER A 14 -11.51 57.70 -33.01
CA SER A 14 -12.27 58.01 -31.81
C SER A 14 -13.11 56.87 -31.22
N LEU A 15 -13.40 57.03 -29.92
CA LEU A 15 -14.37 56.27 -29.12
C LEU A 15 -15.76 56.18 -29.78
N THR A 16 -16.43 55.03 -29.61
CA THR A 16 -17.89 54.92 -29.58
C THR A 16 -18.30 53.83 -28.58
N ALA A 17 -19.36 54.13 -27.82
CA ALA A 17 -19.81 53.44 -26.62
C ALA A 17 -21.05 52.55 -26.87
N CYS A 18 -21.35 51.73 -25.85
CA CYS A 18 -22.63 51.15 -25.41
C CYS A 18 -22.75 49.62 -25.47
N GLY A 19 -23.11 49.04 -24.32
CA GLY A 19 -23.59 47.67 -24.18
C GLY A 19 -23.40 47.09 -22.78
N SER A 20 -24.05 47.69 -21.77
CA SER A 20 -24.12 47.13 -20.41
C SER A 20 -24.79 45.76 -20.43
N SER A 21 -24.10 44.77 -19.91
CA SER A 21 -24.69 43.55 -19.34
C SER A 21 -23.88 43.24 -18.09
N ASP A 22 -24.19 43.98 -17.02
CA ASP A 22 -23.78 43.66 -15.65
C ASP A 22 -24.44 42.34 -15.25
N THR A 23 -23.86 41.25 -15.74
CA THR A 23 -23.98 39.97 -15.07
C THR A 23 -22.93 40.02 -13.97
N ALA A 24 -23.29 40.66 -12.85
CA ALA A 24 -22.57 40.49 -11.60
C ALA A 24 -22.75 39.03 -11.19
N GLY A 25 -21.94 38.16 -11.81
CA GLY A 25 -21.67 36.82 -11.34
C GLY A 25 -20.99 37.00 -10.00
N SER A 26 -21.81 37.06 -8.95
CA SER A 26 -21.33 36.87 -7.59
C SER A 26 -20.82 35.45 -7.54
N THR A 27 -19.54 35.25 -7.85
CA THR A 27 -18.80 34.09 -7.40
C THR A 27 -18.77 34.23 -5.89
N ALA A 28 -19.84 33.75 -5.25
CA ALA A 28 -19.83 33.52 -3.81
C ALA A 28 -18.64 32.59 -3.57
N SER A 29 -17.58 33.13 -2.98
CA SER A 29 -16.45 32.34 -2.52
C SER A 29 -17.03 31.21 -1.68
N ALA A 30 -16.67 29.97 -2.01
CA ALA A 30 -17.07 28.83 -1.21
C ALA A 30 -16.72 29.10 0.26
N PRO A 31 -17.58 28.73 1.22
CA PRO A 31 -17.30 28.93 2.63
C PRO A 31 -15.94 28.30 2.98
N THR A 32 -15.05 29.12 3.56
CA THR A 32 -13.77 28.64 4.10
C THR A 32 -14.03 27.99 5.44
N ILE A 33 -13.75 26.69 5.54
CA ILE A 33 -13.79 25.96 6.81
C ILE A 33 -12.43 26.15 7.50
N THR A 34 -12.46 26.58 8.77
CA THR A 34 -11.27 26.61 9.63
C THR A 34 -11.26 25.35 10.49
N TYR A 35 -10.32 24.44 10.24
CA TYR A 35 -10.20 23.20 10.99
C TYR A 35 -9.48 23.42 12.33
N THR A 36 -10.12 22.99 13.41
CA THR A 36 -9.60 23.07 14.79
C THR A 36 -9.90 21.77 15.52
N ASP A 37 -9.05 21.40 16.49
CA ASP A 37 -9.28 20.20 17.29
C ASP A 37 -10.61 20.25 18.03
N GLY A 38 -11.24 19.10 18.19
CA GLY A 38 -12.57 18.99 18.78
C GLY A 38 -13.71 19.40 17.84
N MET A 39 -13.43 19.79 16.59
CA MET A 39 -14.46 20.09 15.60
C MET A 39 -15.32 18.85 15.35
N THR A 40 -16.62 19.05 15.17
CA THR A 40 -17.56 17.97 14.87
C THR A 40 -18.01 18.00 13.41
N ALA A 41 -18.33 16.84 12.87
CA ALA A 41 -18.93 16.69 11.55
C ALA A 41 -19.97 15.56 11.57
N THR A 42 -20.89 15.58 10.61
CA THR A 42 -21.88 14.50 10.44
C THR A 42 -21.46 13.60 9.28
N VAL A 43 -21.40 12.30 9.50
CA VAL A 43 -21.06 11.32 8.45
C VAL A 43 -22.15 11.32 7.39
N VAL A 44 -21.76 11.46 6.12
CA VAL A 44 -22.67 11.43 4.97
C VAL A 44 -22.61 10.09 4.27
N SER A 45 -21.41 9.57 4.01
CA SER A 45 -21.21 8.27 3.35
C SER A 45 -19.78 7.77 3.56
N VAL A 46 -19.57 6.46 3.46
CA VAL A 46 -18.23 5.83 3.54
C VAL A 46 -17.76 5.42 2.15
N GLU A 47 -16.53 5.81 1.80
CA GLU A 47 -15.96 5.63 0.46
C GLU A 47 -15.05 4.41 0.39
N SER A 48 -14.13 4.28 1.35
CA SER A 48 -13.11 3.21 1.46
C SER A 48 -12.91 2.79 2.93
N ALA A 49 -11.88 1.99 3.24
CA ALA A 49 -11.55 1.60 4.61
C ALA A 49 -10.97 2.74 5.47
N ASN A 50 -10.58 3.86 4.86
CA ASN A 50 -10.03 5.01 5.58
C ASN A 50 -10.55 6.36 5.10
N THR A 51 -11.54 6.39 4.21
CA THR A 51 -12.09 7.62 3.66
C THR A 51 -13.61 7.60 3.75
N PHE A 52 -14.17 8.71 4.21
CA PHE A 52 -15.61 8.95 4.26
C PHE A 52 -15.91 10.42 3.92
N THR A 53 -17.11 10.70 3.42
CA THR A 53 -17.60 12.08 3.27
C THR A 53 -18.32 12.50 4.55
N ALA A 54 -18.01 13.70 5.03
CA ALA A 54 -18.63 14.31 6.20
C ALA A 54 -19.13 15.73 5.89
N SER A 55 -20.22 16.12 6.54
CA SER A 55 -20.79 17.47 6.48
C SER A 55 -20.34 18.31 7.65
N PHE A 56 -19.69 19.43 7.34
CA PHE A 56 -19.28 20.48 8.27
C PHE A 56 -20.21 21.67 8.05
N ASP A 57 -21.21 21.85 8.92
CA ASP A 57 -22.21 22.92 8.81
C ASP A 57 -22.86 23.02 7.41
N GLY A 58 -23.18 21.86 6.81
CA GLY A 58 -23.80 21.78 5.47
C GLY A 58 -22.81 21.77 4.31
N VAL A 59 -21.51 21.85 4.57
CA VAL A 59 -20.46 21.73 3.56
C VAL A 59 -19.86 20.33 3.60
N GLU A 60 -20.06 19.57 2.54
CA GLU A 60 -19.49 18.22 2.42
C GLU A 60 -18.01 18.26 2.07
N LYS A 61 -17.22 17.45 2.79
CA LYS A 61 -15.79 17.26 2.57
C LYS A 61 -15.44 15.78 2.75
N GLN A 62 -14.49 15.31 1.96
CA GLN A 62 -13.90 13.99 2.17
C GLN A 62 -12.91 14.06 3.31
N VAL A 63 -13.10 13.19 4.30
CA VAL A 63 -12.24 13.01 5.46
C VAL A 63 -11.49 11.70 5.29
N ARG A 64 -10.17 11.75 5.49
CA ARG A 64 -9.30 10.57 5.50
C ARG A 64 -8.73 10.37 6.90
N LEU A 65 -8.76 9.14 7.37
CA LEU A 65 -8.17 8.75 8.65
C LEU A 65 -6.64 8.95 8.55
N ILE A 66 -6.11 9.95 9.25
CA ILE A 66 -4.67 10.26 9.29
C ILE A 66 -3.85 9.03 9.71
N ASN A 67 -2.63 8.91 9.17
CA ASN A 67 -1.70 7.82 9.42
C ASN A 67 -2.22 6.42 9.06
N THR A 68 -3.24 6.33 8.20
CA THR A 68 -3.75 5.05 7.71
C THR A 68 -3.77 4.99 6.18
N SER A 69 -3.54 3.80 5.65
CA SER A 69 -3.60 3.46 4.24
C SER A 69 -4.61 2.33 4.05
N SER A 70 -5.64 2.59 3.24
CA SER A 70 -6.66 1.60 2.91
C SER A 70 -6.12 0.59 1.90
N PRO A 71 -6.55 -0.68 1.98
CA PRO A 71 -6.57 -1.55 0.81
C PRO A 71 -7.26 -0.84 -0.36
N THR A 72 -6.67 -0.90 -1.55
CA THR A 72 -7.25 -0.36 -2.78
C THR A 72 -6.84 -1.25 -3.92
N ASP A 73 -7.69 -1.35 -4.94
CA ASP A 73 -7.56 -2.28 -6.08
C ASP A 73 -6.23 -2.16 -6.88
N ASN A 74 -5.45 -1.10 -6.62
CA ASN A 74 -4.17 -0.79 -7.25
C ASN A 74 -3.09 -0.34 -6.24
N GLY A 75 -3.28 -0.60 -4.95
CA GLY A 75 -2.40 -0.15 -3.88
C GLY A 75 -1.04 -0.86 -3.87
N VAL A 76 0.04 -0.10 -3.64
CA VAL A 76 1.43 -0.61 -3.71
C VAL A 76 1.90 -1.29 -2.42
N ALA A 77 1.13 -1.18 -1.33
CA ALA A 77 1.62 -1.48 0.02
C ALA A 77 0.88 -2.61 0.76
N LEU A 78 -0.13 -3.19 0.12
CA LEU A 78 -0.95 -4.28 0.64
C LEU A 78 -1.31 -5.14 -0.57
N SER A 79 -1.49 -6.46 -0.38
CA SER A 79 -2.13 -7.36 -1.36
C SER A 79 -3.29 -6.63 -2.02
N SER A 80 -3.10 -6.18 -3.26
CA SER A 80 -3.69 -4.94 -3.78
C SER A 80 -5.18 -5.02 -4.10
N ASN A 81 -5.91 -6.01 -3.58
CA ASN A 81 -7.36 -6.14 -3.68
C ASN A 81 -7.96 -6.88 -2.46
N CYS A 82 -7.14 -7.31 -1.49
CA CYS A 82 -7.62 -8.16 -0.40
C CYS A 82 -8.38 -7.33 0.63
N LEU A 83 -9.55 -7.83 1.04
CA LEU A 83 -10.41 -7.24 2.06
C LEU A 83 -10.88 -5.81 1.78
N VAL A 84 -10.85 -5.32 0.54
CA VAL A 84 -11.28 -3.96 0.19
C VAL A 84 -12.73 -3.70 0.63
N SER A 85 -13.64 -4.65 0.34
CA SER A 85 -15.06 -4.49 0.64
C SER A 85 -15.39 -4.65 2.12
N GLU A 86 -14.71 -5.58 2.78
CA GLU A 86 -14.83 -5.92 4.19
C GLU A 86 -14.33 -4.79 5.06
N SER A 87 -13.17 -4.22 4.71
CA SER A 87 -12.60 -3.06 5.40
C SER A 87 -13.47 -1.82 5.26
N LYS A 88 -14.04 -1.57 4.07
CA LYS A 88 -15.04 -0.51 3.87
C LYS A 88 -16.29 -0.74 4.71
N ALA A 89 -16.81 -1.97 4.74
CA ALA A 89 -18.00 -2.32 5.51
C ALA A 89 -17.79 -2.10 7.01
N LEU A 90 -16.61 -2.46 7.54
CA LEU A 90 -16.28 -2.22 8.95
C LEU A 90 -16.22 -0.72 9.27
N LEU A 91 -15.66 0.12 8.38
CA LEU A 91 -15.67 1.56 8.61
C LEU A 91 -17.10 2.10 8.60
N ALA A 92 -17.96 1.64 7.70
CA ALA A 92 -19.38 2.02 7.66
C ALA A 92 -20.17 1.58 8.91
N GLU A 93 -19.83 0.43 9.50
CA GLU A 93 -20.41 0.00 10.77
C GLU A 93 -19.98 0.92 11.93
N LYS A 94 -18.69 1.30 11.96
CA LYS A 94 -18.12 2.19 12.97
C LYS A 94 -18.57 3.64 12.82
N LEU A 95 -18.83 4.07 11.58
CA LEU A 95 -19.26 5.41 11.20
C LEU A 95 -20.58 5.34 10.42
N PRO A 96 -21.73 5.00 11.05
CA PRO A 96 -23.01 4.97 10.36
C PRO A 96 -23.37 6.33 9.76
N GLU A 97 -24.02 6.34 8.61
CA GLU A 97 -24.52 7.58 8.00
C GLU A 97 -25.44 8.32 8.98
N GLY A 98 -25.25 9.65 9.07
CA GLY A 98 -25.94 10.51 10.02
C GLY A 98 -25.35 10.54 11.44
N SER A 99 -24.35 9.71 11.75
CA SER A 99 -23.65 9.79 13.04
C SER A 99 -22.73 11.01 13.13
N GLN A 100 -22.48 11.47 14.35
CA GLN A 100 -21.55 12.57 14.62
C GLN A 100 -20.16 12.03 14.94
N VAL A 101 -19.14 12.68 14.40
CA VAL A 101 -17.73 12.42 14.70
C VAL A 101 -17.04 13.67 15.22
N THR A 102 -15.99 13.49 16.01
CA THR A 102 -15.06 14.54 16.45
C THR A 102 -13.71 14.35 15.75
N LEU A 103 -13.13 15.44 15.24
CA LEU A 103 -11.90 15.44 14.47
C LEU A 103 -10.82 16.23 15.20
N ASN A 104 -9.64 15.63 15.35
CA ASN A 104 -8.41 16.29 15.78
C ASN A 104 -7.39 16.26 14.64
N PHE A 105 -6.58 17.30 14.55
CA PHE A 105 -5.72 17.53 13.40
C PHE A 105 -4.27 17.65 13.82
N ASP A 106 -3.38 17.03 13.04
CA ASP A 106 -1.98 17.41 13.06
C ASP A 106 -1.84 18.86 12.56
N GLU A 107 -0.98 19.66 13.19
CA GLU A 107 -0.74 21.05 12.83
C GLU A 107 -0.41 21.21 11.34
N SER A 108 0.34 20.28 10.74
CA SER A 108 0.75 20.37 9.34
C SER A 108 -0.37 20.06 8.35
N GLN A 109 -1.49 19.48 8.81
CA GLN A 109 -2.62 19.08 7.97
C GLN A 109 -3.74 20.13 7.94
N ARG A 110 -3.66 21.16 8.79
CA ARG A 110 -4.62 22.25 8.81
C ARG A 110 -4.53 23.07 7.52
N GLY A 111 -5.53 22.92 6.65
CA GLY A 111 -5.64 23.71 5.42
C GLY A 111 -4.96 23.09 4.19
N ALA A 112 -4.59 21.81 4.24
CA ALA A 112 -4.16 21.08 3.05
C ALA A 112 -5.25 21.07 1.95
N THR A 113 -4.83 21.16 0.69
CA THR A 113 -5.73 21.01 -0.46
C THR A 113 -5.92 19.52 -0.76
N GLY A 114 -7.14 19.00 -0.57
CA GLY A 114 -7.45 17.59 -0.81
C GLY A 114 -8.39 17.03 0.25
N TYR A 115 -8.07 15.84 0.75
CA TYR A 115 -8.77 15.24 1.89
C TYR A 115 -8.52 16.04 3.17
N VAL A 116 -9.52 16.04 4.04
CA VAL A 116 -9.39 16.46 5.43
C VAL A 116 -8.74 15.30 6.19
N GLU A 117 -7.45 15.39 6.50
CA GLU A 117 -6.74 14.33 7.22
C GLU A 117 -6.84 14.55 8.73
N ALA A 118 -7.44 13.60 9.45
CA ALA A 118 -7.74 13.76 10.87
C ALA A 118 -7.63 12.46 11.67
N ALA A 119 -7.38 12.61 12.96
CA ALA A 119 -7.72 11.62 13.97
C ALA A 119 -9.21 11.72 14.26
N VAL A 120 -9.95 10.64 13.95
CA VAL A 120 -11.41 10.64 13.98
C VAL A 120 -11.91 9.84 15.17
N TYR A 121 -12.82 10.44 15.93
CA TYR A 121 -13.44 9.87 17.11
C TYR A 121 -14.95 9.75 16.93
N ALA A 122 -15.52 8.59 17.26
CA ALA A 122 -16.96 8.40 17.40
C ALA A 122 -17.29 8.17 18.88
N GLY A 123 -17.71 9.23 19.57
CA GLY A 123 -17.68 9.26 21.04
C GLY A 123 -16.24 9.11 21.54
N ASP A 124 -15.99 8.15 22.41
CA ASP A 124 -14.65 7.85 22.95
C ASP A 124 -13.83 6.88 22.07
N ALA A 125 -14.43 6.34 20.99
CA ALA A 125 -13.77 5.38 20.12
C ALA A 125 -12.85 6.08 19.12
N PHE A 126 -11.54 5.79 19.18
CA PHE A 126 -10.57 6.29 18.21
C PHE A 126 -10.58 5.41 16.95
N ILE A 127 -11.22 5.88 15.88
CA ILE A 127 -11.55 5.06 14.70
C ILE A 127 -10.30 4.65 13.93
N ASN A 128 -9.29 5.52 13.79
CA ASN A 128 -8.06 5.21 13.06
C ASN A 128 -7.36 3.98 13.67
N ARG A 129 -7.18 3.99 15.00
CA ARG A 129 -6.59 2.89 15.75
C ARG A 129 -7.44 1.64 15.66
N ASP A 130 -8.75 1.77 15.83
CA ASP A 130 -9.66 0.62 15.79
C ASP A 130 -9.64 -0.09 14.43
N MET A 131 -9.57 0.67 13.32
CA MET A 131 -9.42 0.10 11.98
C MET A 131 -8.08 -0.63 11.80
N ALA A 132 -6.99 -0.05 12.34
CA ALA A 132 -5.67 -0.69 12.31
C ALA A 132 -5.66 -1.97 13.16
N ARG A 133 -6.29 -1.95 14.35
CA ARG A 133 -6.41 -3.10 15.27
C ARG A 133 -7.19 -4.26 14.67
N ALA A 134 -8.20 -3.96 13.85
CA ALA A 134 -8.96 -4.95 13.10
C ALA A 134 -8.18 -5.51 11.89
N GLY A 135 -7.00 -4.95 11.58
CA GLY A 135 -6.22 -5.31 10.40
C GLY A 135 -6.86 -4.88 9.09
N MET A 136 -7.68 -3.83 9.09
CA MET A 136 -8.43 -3.37 7.90
C MET A 136 -7.78 -2.18 7.19
N VAL A 137 -6.73 -1.61 7.81
CA VAL A 137 -5.86 -0.58 7.23
C VAL A 137 -4.41 -0.86 7.65
N ALA A 138 -3.45 -0.41 6.85
CA ALA A 138 -2.05 -0.31 7.25
C ALA A 138 -1.73 1.09 7.78
N THR A 139 -0.65 1.24 8.54
CA THR A 139 -0.17 2.56 8.93
C THR A 139 0.68 3.21 7.85
N THR A 140 0.75 4.53 7.89
CA THR A 140 1.53 5.35 6.97
C THR A 140 1.97 6.62 7.68
N PHE A 141 3.17 7.09 7.36
CA PHE A 141 3.61 8.42 7.74
C PHE A 141 2.86 9.44 6.89
N THR A 142 2.26 10.45 7.51
CA THR A 142 1.43 11.44 6.82
C THR A 142 1.97 12.86 7.02
N THR A 143 2.70 13.11 8.11
CA THR A 143 3.27 14.40 8.47
C THR A 143 4.70 14.26 9.01
N ALA A 144 5.38 15.38 9.27
CA ALA A 144 6.72 15.34 9.87
C ALA A 144 6.69 15.06 11.39
N THR A 145 5.56 15.32 12.04
CA THR A 145 5.34 15.18 13.49
C THR A 145 4.66 13.87 13.84
N ASP A 146 3.72 13.43 13.00
CA ASP A 146 3.00 12.16 13.05
C ASP A 146 2.48 11.82 14.45
N GLU A 147 1.82 12.80 15.08
CA GLU A 147 1.36 12.75 16.47
C GLU A 147 0.55 11.49 16.81
N PHE A 148 -0.27 11.02 15.87
CA PHE A 148 -1.15 9.87 16.04
C PHE A 148 -0.53 8.54 15.60
N TYR A 149 0.61 8.56 14.92
CA TYR A 149 1.22 7.37 14.32
C TYR A 149 1.59 6.31 15.37
N GLY A 150 2.08 6.71 16.54
CA GLY A 150 2.51 5.77 17.58
C GLY A 150 1.41 4.82 18.04
N GLU A 151 0.22 5.33 18.34
CA GLU A 151 -0.90 4.49 18.80
C GLU A 151 -1.47 3.61 17.67
N ILE A 152 -1.54 4.14 16.44
CA ILE A 152 -2.08 3.42 15.28
C ILE A 152 -1.10 2.32 14.83
N SER A 153 0.21 2.58 14.82
CA SER A 153 1.24 1.59 14.45
C SER A 153 1.33 0.45 15.47
N GLN A 154 1.17 0.75 16.76
CA GLN A 154 1.05 -0.30 17.77
C GLN A 154 -0.19 -1.17 17.53
N ALA A 155 -1.34 -0.58 17.20
CA ALA A 155 -2.54 -1.34 16.89
C ALA A 155 -2.39 -2.23 15.64
N GLN A 156 -1.67 -1.76 14.61
CA GLN A 156 -1.31 -2.59 13.46
C GLN A 156 -0.41 -3.78 13.87
N GLN A 157 0.59 -3.54 14.72
CA GLN A 157 1.47 -4.61 15.21
C GLN A 157 0.67 -5.67 15.96
N ASP A 158 -0.28 -5.25 16.81
CA ASP A 158 -1.14 -6.18 17.53
C ASP A 158 -2.03 -6.99 16.56
N ALA A 159 -2.58 -6.35 15.53
CA ALA A 159 -3.35 -7.02 14.49
C ALA A 159 -2.52 -8.07 13.74
N ALA A 160 -1.24 -7.78 13.46
CA ALA A 160 -0.33 -8.73 12.83
C ALA A 160 0.01 -9.92 13.73
N ASN A 161 0.24 -9.67 15.02
CA ASN A 161 0.51 -10.71 16.01
C ASN A 161 -0.70 -11.64 16.21
N GLU A 162 -1.91 -11.11 16.13
CA GLU A 162 -3.17 -11.87 16.27
C GLU A 162 -3.67 -12.49 14.97
N GLY A 163 -3.08 -12.14 13.83
CA GLY A 163 -3.54 -12.60 12.52
C GLY A 163 -4.92 -12.06 12.14
N ALA A 164 -5.19 -10.79 12.45
CA ALA A 164 -6.44 -10.11 12.13
C ALA A 164 -6.42 -9.50 10.71
N GLY A 165 -7.58 -9.49 10.04
CA GLY A 165 -7.76 -8.82 8.74
C GLY A 165 -6.69 -9.20 7.71
N LEU A 166 -6.00 -8.18 7.19
CA LEU A 166 -4.93 -8.30 6.19
C LEU A 166 -3.74 -9.17 6.64
N TYR A 167 -3.63 -9.45 7.93
CA TYR A 167 -2.56 -10.26 8.52
C TYR A 167 -3.00 -11.70 8.84
N SER A 168 -4.24 -12.06 8.50
CA SER A 168 -4.75 -13.41 8.75
C SER A 168 -4.01 -14.46 7.93
N LYS A 169 -3.91 -15.68 8.45
CA LYS A 169 -3.53 -16.87 7.64
C LYS A 169 -4.74 -17.59 7.06
N GLY A 170 -5.94 -17.24 7.53
CA GLY A 170 -7.19 -17.90 7.14
C GLY A 170 -7.91 -17.24 5.96
N VAL A 171 -7.40 -16.12 5.45
CA VAL A 171 -7.97 -15.39 4.31
C VAL A 171 -7.00 -15.52 3.13
N GLU A 172 -7.39 -16.27 2.11
CA GLU A 172 -6.48 -16.71 1.03
C GLU A 172 -5.73 -15.58 0.31
N CYS A 173 -6.34 -14.40 0.16
CA CYS A 173 -5.73 -13.26 -0.55
C CYS A 173 -4.72 -12.46 0.28
N THR A 174 -4.48 -12.84 1.54
CA THR A 174 -3.58 -12.11 2.43
C THR A 174 -2.16 -12.62 2.29
N ILE A 175 -1.19 -11.72 2.49
CA ILE A 175 0.24 -12.07 2.41
C ILE A 175 0.62 -13.22 3.36
N PRO A 176 0.18 -13.27 4.62
CA PRO A 176 0.48 -14.42 5.49
C PRO A 176 -0.11 -15.75 5.00
N ALA A 177 -1.31 -15.75 4.42
CA ALA A 177 -1.89 -16.96 3.83
C ALA A 177 -1.12 -17.41 2.58
N GLU A 178 -0.68 -16.48 1.73
CA GLU A 178 0.13 -16.77 0.56
C GLU A 178 1.52 -17.32 0.94
N ILE A 179 2.18 -16.72 1.95
CA ILE A 179 3.43 -17.27 2.51
C ILE A 179 3.21 -18.71 2.99
N GLN A 180 2.16 -18.95 3.77
CA GLN A 180 1.83 -20.29 4.27
C GLN A 180 1.57 -21.29 3.13
N ALA A 181 0.87 -20.86 2.07
CA ALA A 181 0.60 -21.70 0.91
C ALA A 181 1.89 -22.08 0.17
N HIS A 182 2.84 -21.14 0.00
CA HIS A 182 4.15 -21.43 -0.56
C HIS A 182 4.97 -22.36 0.35
N GLN A 183 4.97 -22.13 1.67
CA GLN A 183 5.64 -23.03 2.63
C GLN A 183 5.12 -24.46 2.52
N ALA A 184 3.79 -24.65 2.53
CA ALA A 184 3.19 -25.98 2.44
C ALA A 184 3.55 -26.71 1.12
N LYS A 185 3.53 -26.00 -0.01
CA LYS A 185 3.95 -26.56 -1.31
C LYS A 185 5.42 -26.99 -1.30
N VAL A 186 6.29 -26.15 -0.75
CA VAL A 186 7.74 -26.43 -0.68
C VAL A 186 8.01 -27.61 0.27
N GLU A 187 7.36 -27.67 1.42
CA GLU A 187 7.45 -28.79 2.37
C GLU A 187 7.00 -30.11 1.76
N ASP A 188 5.84 -30.13 1.08
CA ASP A 188 5.35 -31.32 0.40
C ASP A 188 6.32 -31.77 -0.69
N ALA A 189 6.75 -30.85 -1.57
CA ALA A 189 7.65 -31.15 -2.67
C ALA A 189 9.03 -31.65 -2.20
N ARG A 190 9.51 -31.19 -1.05
CA ARG A 190 10.75 -31.66 -0.43
C ARG A 190 10.65 -33.12 0.03
N ASN A 191 9.47 -33.57 0.45
CA ASN A 191 9.23 -34.93 0.93
C ASN A 191 8.94 -35.92 -0.19
N TRP A 192 8.88 -35.47 -1.44
CA TRP A 192 8.69 -36.36 -2.58
C TRP A 192 9.90 -37.29 -2.75
N GLU A 193 9.64 -38.59 -2.69
CA GLU A 193 10.60 -39.61 -3.13
C GLU A 193 10.64 -39.62 -4.66
N ILE A 194 11.77 -39.19 -5.24
CA ILE A 194 11.97 -39.09 -6.69
C ILE A 194 13.28 -39.77 -7.05
N ASN A 195 13.26 -40.68 -8.03
CA ASN A 195 14.50 -41.25 -8.53
C ASN A 195 15.22 -40.23 -9.43
N THR A 196 16.42 -39.80 -9.05
CA THR A 196 17.21 -38.81 -9.81
C THR A 196 18.44 -39.43 -10.51
N SER A 197 18.48 -40.75 -10.63
CA SER A 197 19.56 -41.48 -11.31
C SER A 197 19.47 -41.38 -12.84
N ALA A 198 20.50 -41.87 -13.54
CA ALA A 198 20.53 -41.85 -15.00
C ALA A 198 19.45 -42.72 -15.66
N ASP A 199 18.89 -43.70 -14.93
CA ASP A 199 17.81 -44.58 -15.35
C ASP A 199 16.43 -44.16 -14.81
N ALA A 200 16.31 -42.94 -14.29
CA ALA A 200 15.05 -42.37 -13.82
C ALA A 200 13.92 -42.44 -14.86
N SER A 201 12.72 -42.78 -14.40
CA SER A 201 11.54 -42.86 -15.26
C SER A 201 11.13 -41.49 -15.81
N VAL A 202 10.34 -41.46 -16.87
CA VAL A 202 9.76 -40.21 -17.39
C VAL A 202 8.90 -39.51 -16.32
N GLU A 203 8.22 -40.27 -15.47
CA GLU A 203 7.42 -39.71 -14.37
C GLU A 203 8.32 -39.08 -13.30
N ASP A 204 9.43 -39.72 -12.93
CA ASP A 204 10.41 -39.14 -12.01
C ASP A 204 10.99 -37.82 -12.56
N GLN A 205 11.36 -37.80 -13.84
CA GLN A 205 11.86 -36.59 -14.50
C GLN A 205 10.82 -35.45 -14.48
N LYS A 206 9.54 -35.78 -14.71
CA LYS A 206 8.44 -34.83 -14.60
C LYS A 206 8.30 -34.29 -13.18
N ARG A 207 8.38 -35.15 -12.16
CA ARG A 207 8.32 -34.74 -10.75
C ARG A 207 9.51 -33.88 -10.32
N VAL A 208 10.72 -34.14 -10.85
CA VAL A 208 11.87 -33.25 -10.65
C VAL A 208 11.56 -31.86 -11.20
N SER A 209 11.04 -31.78 -12.42
CA SER A 209 10.67 -30.50 -13.06
C SER A 209 9.56 -29.77 -12.29
N GLU A 210 8.55 -30.50 -11.80
CA GLU A 210 7.46 -29.93 -10.99
C GLU A 210 7.97 -29.36 -9.67
N ARG A 211 8.85 -30.10 -8.97
CA ARG A 211 9.50 -29.61 -7.74
C ARG A 211 10.33 -28.35 -7.98
N GLU A 212 11.09 -28.32 -9.08
CA GLU A 212 11.84 -27.13 -9.49
C GLU A 212 10.92 -25.93 -9.73
N THR A 213 9.77 -26.12 -10.39
CA THR A 213 8.78 -25.05 -10.56
C THR A 213 8.27 -24.53 -9.22
N ILE A 214 7.93 -25.41 -8.28
CA ILE A 214 7.47 -25.02 -6.93
C ILE A 214 8.52 -24.14 -6.23
N TYR A 215 9.80 -24.54 -6.27
CA TYR A 215 10.88 -23.77 -5.65
C TYR A 215 11.13 -22.43 -6.35
N LYS A 216 11.01 -22.37 -7.69
CA LYS A 216 11.11 -21.11 -8.45
C LYS A 216 9.98 -20.16 -8.11
N GLU A 217 8.74 -20.63 -8.07
CA GLU A 217 7.57 -19.83 -7.71
C GLU A 217 7.72 -19.26 -6.29
N ALA A 218 8.06 -20.10 -5.31
CA ALA A 218 8.27 -19.66 -3.94
C ALA A 218 9.47 -18.70 -3.79
N SER A 219 10.55 -18.91 -4.54
CA SER A 219 11.71 -17.98 -4.53
C SER A 219 11.38 -16.63 -5.17
N ALA A 220 10.60 -16.63 -6.26
CA ALA A 220 10.12 -15.42 -6.90
C ALA A 220 9.20 -14.62 -5.98
N PHE A 221 8.24 -15.29 -5.35
CA PHE A 221 7.34 -14.68 -4.36
C PHE A 221 8.12 -14.09 -3.17
N TYR A 222 9.08 -14.85 -2.61
CA TYR A 222 9.96 -14.33 -1.56
C TYR A 222 10.69 -13.06 -1.99
N THR A 223 11.25 -13.05 -3.21
CA THR A 223 12.04 -11.93 -3.72
C THR A 223 11.17 -10.70 -3.98
N GLU A 224 9.95 -10.90 -4.47
CA GLU A 224 8.97 -9.83 -4.62
C GLU A 224 8.65 -9.17 -3.27
N LEU A 225 8.34 -9.97 -2.26
CA LEU A 225 8.06 -9.47 -0.91
C LEU A 225 9.28 -8.82 -0.24
N GLU A 226 10.48 -9.35 -0.46
CA GLU A 226 11.71 -8.75 0.06
C GLU A 226 12.01 -7.39 -0.62
N GLY A 227 11.76 -7.27 -1.92
CA GLY A 227 11.83 -6.00 -2.65
C GLY A 227 10.88 -4.94 -2.09
N GLN A 228 9.73 -5.34 -1.56
CA GLN A 228 8.78 -4.43 -0.88
C GLN A 228 9.28 -3.90 0.47
N LYS A 229 10.35 -4.48 1.06
CA LYS A 229 11.03 -3.90 2.23
C LYS A 229 11.87 -2.67 1.86
N ALA A 230 12.37 -2.62 0.62
CA ALA A 230 13.29 -1.60 0.13
C ALA A 230 12.59 -0.43 -0.60
N ALA A 231 11.31 -0.56 -0.93
CA ALA A 231 10.47 0.59 -1.30
C ALA A 231 10.52 1.58 -0.13
N PRO A 232 10.76 2.88 -0.35
CA PRO A 232 11.11 3.77 0.74
C PRO A 232 10.02 3.73 1.81
N ALA A 233 10.38 3.17 2.98
CA ALA A 233 9.56 3.02 4.18
C ALA A 233 8.95 4.35 4.69
N GLN A 234 9.25 5.46 4.01
CA GLN A 234 8.86 6.81 4.35
C GLN A 234 7.41 7.16 3.99
N TRP A 235 6.60 6.25 3.43
CA TRP A 235 5.19 6.56 3.10
C TRP A 235 4.16 5.46 3.33
N VAL A 236 4.48 4.18 3.53
CA VAL A 236 3.51 3.18 4.02
C VAL A 236 4.27 2.16 4.86
N GLY A 237 3.74 1.81 6.04
CA GLY A 237 4.23 0.71 6.84
C GLY A 237 4.13 -0.57 6.01
N SER A 238 5.28 -1.05 5.55
CA SER A 238 5.34 -2.25 4.71
C SER A 238 4.84 -3.45 5.52
N ILE A 239 3.86 -4.18 5.02
CA ILE A 239 3.30 -5.36 5.73
C ILE A 239 4.40 -6.38 6.08
N VAL A 240 5.45 -6.46 5.26
CA VAL A 240 6.60 -7.35 5.43
C VAL A 240 7.63 -6.89 6.46
N THR A 241 7.49 -5.67 7.01
CA THR A 241 8.34 -5.19 8.12
C THR A 241 7.72 -5.39 9.49
N LEU A 242 6.51 -5.95 9.57
CA LEU A 242 5.92 -6.35 10.85
C LEU A 242 6.53 -7.68 11.28
N ASP A 243 7.02 -7.76 12.52
CA ASP A 243 7.73 -8.94 13.05
C ASP A 243 7.03 -10.27 12.74
N ALA A 244 5.70 -10.33 12.93
CA ALA A 244 4.91 -11.54 12.70
C ALA A 244 4.92 -12.02 11.24
N VAL A 245 5.00 -11.10 10.28
CA VAL A 245 5.02 -11.41 8.83
C VAL A 245 6.48 -11.66 8.39
N GLU A 246 7.43 -10.88 8.91
CA GLU A 246 8.85 -11.04 8.63
C GLU A 246 9.37 -12.41 9.08
N ASN A 247 8.94 -12.89 10.25
CA ASN A 247 9.29 -14.22 10.73
C ASN A 247 8.80 -15.32 9.76
N GLN A 248 7.58 -15.21 9.23
CA GLN A 248 7.06 -16.17 8.25
C GLN A 248 7.85 -16.15 6.94
N LEU A 249 8.22 -14.96 6.47
CA LEU A 249 9.03 -14.80 5.26
C LEU A 249 10.44 -15.40 5.47
N THR A 250 11.01 -15.24 6.66
CA THR A 250 12.29 -15.85 7.07
C THR A 250 12.19 -17.37 7.12
N ASP A 251 11.09 -17.91 7.64
CA ASP A 251 10.84 -19.35 7.66
C ASP A 251 10.72 -19.91 6.24
N LEU A 252 10.02 -19.24 5.33
CA LEU A 252 9.97 -19.61 3.91
C LEU A 252 11.37 -19.63 3.28
N LYS A 253 12.19 -18.60 3.57
CA LYS A 253 13.57 -18.54 3.09
C LYS A 253 14.43 -19.69 3.61
N SER A 254 14.28 -20.01 4.89
CA SER A 254 14.98 -21.12 5.54
C SER A 254 14.58 -22.46 4.92
N LEU A 255 13.29 -22.64 4.65
CA LEU A 255 12.73 -23.83 4.04
C LEU A 255 13.25 -24.04 2.61
N LEU A 256 13.37 -22.98 1.81
CA LEU A 256 13.95 -23.02 0.46
C LEU A 256 15.43 -23.40 0.48
N GLY A 257 16.19 -22.95 1.48
CA GLY A 257 17.59 -23.33 1.67
C GLY A 257 18.45 -23.15 0.41
N ASP A 258 19.21 -24.20 0.06
CA ASP A 258 20.05 -24.21 -1.15
C ASP A 258 19.23 -24.38 -2.45
N ASP A 259 17.96 -24.77 -2.37
CA ASP A 259 17.08 -24.85 -3.54
C ASP A 259 16.42 -23.49 -3.87
N PHE A 260 16.80 -22.43 -3.16
CA PHE A 260 16.45 -21.05 -3.50
C PHE A 260 17.05 -20.61 -4.85
N TYR A 261 16.27 -19.87 -5.64
CA TYR A 261 16.67 -19.33 -6.95
C TYR A 261 16.93 -17.80 -6.90
N PRO A 262 18.19 -17.35 -6.76
CA PRO A 262 18.53 -15.93 -6.82
C PRO A 262 18.64 -15.45 -8.28
N GLU A 263 17.68 -14.66 -8.78
CA GLU A 263 17.59 -13.87 -10.05
C GLU A 263 18.11 -14.46 -11.39
N ASN A 264 18.82 -15.59 -11.42
CA ASN A 264 19.64 -16.10 -12.53
C ASN A 264 19.18 -17.46 -13.07
N GLY A 265 17.94 -17.86 -12.76
CA GLY A 265 17.33 -19.09 -13.27
C GLY A 265 17.93 -20.40 -12.76
N THR A 266 19.01 -20.35 -11.97
CA THR A 266 19.65 -21.49 -11.31
C THR A 266 19.58 -21.36 -9.80
N SER A 267 19.38 -22.48 -9.09
CA SER A 267 19.37 -22.48 -7.63
C SER A 267 20.78 -22.35 -7.05
N VAL A 268 20.88 -21.98 -5.77
CA VAL A 268 22.16 -21.95 -5.03
C VAL A 268 22.84 -23.32 -5.07
N ASN A 269 22.07 -24.41 -4.98
CA ASN A 269 22.55 -25.79 -5.09
C ASN A 269 23.16 -26.06 -6.48
N GLN A 270 22.47 -25.65 -7.55
CA GLN A 270 22.96 -25.79 -8.92
C GLN A 270 24.26 -25.00 -9.15
N GLN A 271 24.35 -23.78 -8.58
CA GLN A 271 25.56 -22.96 -8.65
C GLN A 271 26.73 -23.63 -7.91
N LYS A 272 26.53 -24.09 -6.68
CA LYS A 272 27.54 -24.83 -5.89
C LYS A 272 28.05 -26.07 -6.64
N LYS A 273 27.14 -26.81 -7.29
CA LYS A 273 27.50 -27.99 -8.08
C LYS A 273 28.35 -27.63 -9.30
N ALA A 274 27.96 -26.59 -10.04
CA ALA A 274 28.72 -26.10 -11.20
C ALA A 274 30.12 -25.62 -10.80
N GLU A 275 30.26 -24.92 -9.67
CA GLU A 275 31.56 -24.47 -9.14
C GLU A 275 32.46 -25.65 -8.74
N ALA A 276 31.90 -26.69 -8.10
CA ALA A 276 32.65 -27.89 -7.73
C ALA A 276 33.15 -28.67 -8.96
N GLU A 277 32.32 -28.77 -10.00
CA GLU A 277 32.67 -29.41 -11.28
C GLU A 277 33.69 -28.57 -12.09
N ALA A 278 33.76 -27.26 -11.85
CA ALA A 278 34.71 -26.34 -12.49
C ALA A 278 36.11 -26.29 -11.82
N THR A 279 36.40 -27.15 -10.84
CA THR A 279 37.70 -27.16 -10.15
C THR A 279 38.87 -27.24 -11.16
N PRO A 280 39.94 -26.41 -11.04
CA PRO A 280 40.86 -26.16 -12.15
C PRO A 280 41.76 -27.37 -12.42
N VAL A 281 41.99 -27.66 -13.70
CA VAL A 281 43.14 -28.46 -14.13
C VAL A 281 44.41 -27.78 -13.59
N ARG A 282 45.17 -28.48 -12.75
CA ARG A 282 46.45 -27.99 -12.22
C ARG A 282 47.34 -27.57 -13.41
N PRO A 283 47.85 -26.33 -13.47
CA PRO A 283 48.82 -25.97 -14.51
C PRO A 283 50.11 -26.74 -14.22
N GLY A 284 50.42 -27.75 -15.05
CA GLY A 284 51.68 -28.50 -14.98
C GLY A 284 51.57 -30.03 -14.98
N SER A 285 50.61 -30.62 -15.70
CA SER A 285 50.67 -32.02 -16.15
C SER A 285 50.91 -32.09 -17.65
#